data_AF-A0A392S8H5-F1
#
_entry.id   AF-A0A392S8H5-F1
#
_cell.length_a   1.000
_cell.length_b   1.000
_cell.length_c   1.000
_cell.angle_alpha   90.00
_cell.angle_beta   90.00
_cell.angle_gamma   90.00
#
_symmetry.space_group_name_H-M   'P 1'
#
loop_
_entity.id
_entity.type
_entity.pdbx_description
1 polymer ?
#
loop_
_entity_poly.entity_id
_entity_poly.type
_entity_poly.pdbx_seq_one_letter_code
_entity_poly.pdbx_strand_id
1 'polypeptide(L)' 'VNGPTGWGLVFKDHNSVTTFSACKRDDISVDPIMAEALGIRWAIQLARDQGLNSVSIFSNASTVVDCIN' A
#
# COMPACT_ATOMS: atom_id res chain seq x y z
N VAL A 1 -21.83 10.03 8.10
CA VAL A 1 -21.77 9.52 6.72
C VAL A 1 -20.44 8.83 6.58
N ASN A 2 -20.45 7.51 6.49
CA ASN A 2 -19.27 6.69 6.28
C ASN A 2 -18.80 6.91 4.83
N GLY A 3 -17.65 7.55 4.66
CA GLY A 3 -17.10 7.92 3.35
C GLY A 3 -16.30 6.78 2.70
N PRO A 4 -16.07 6.86 1.37
CA PRO A 4 -15.26 5.88 0.67
C PRO A 4 -13.80 5.93 1.16
N THR A 5 -13.15 4.77 1.20
CA THR A 5 -11.75 4.64 1.60
C THR A 5 -10.87 4.52 0.36
N GLY A 6 -9.72 5.17 0.39
CA GLY A 6 -8.72 5.04 -0.66
C GLY A 6 -7.34 4.80 -0.09
N TRP A 7 -6.50 4.20 -0.92
CA TRP A 7 -5.08 3.97 -0.64
C TRP A 7 -4.27 4.18 -1.92
N GLY A 8 -2.99 4.47 -1.76
CA GLY A 8 -2.07 4.71 -2.86
C GLY A 8 -0.72 4.10 -2.58
N LEU A 9 0.01 3.79 -3.65
CA LEU A 9 1.37 3.30 -3.57
C LEU A 9 2.24 3.95 -4.64
N VAL A 10 3.54 3.95 -4.35
CA VAL A 10 4.58 4.36 -5.28
C VAL A 10 5.69 3.30 -5.23
N PHE A 11 6.01 2.71 -6.37
CA PHE A 11 7.22 1.89 -6.50
C PHE A 11 8.36 2.77 -6.96
N LYS A 12 9.49 2.59 -6.29
CA LYS A 12 10.75 3.23 -6.62
C LYS A 12 11.80 2.17 -6.86
N ASP A 13 12.70 2.44 -7.80
CA ASP A 13 13.88 1.61 -7.98
C ASP A 13 14.94 1.90 -6.89
N HIS A 14 16.08 1.21 -7.00
CA HIS A 14 17.21 1.36 -6.08
C HIS A 14 17.84 2.77 -6.11
N ASN A 15 17.60 3.56 -7.16
CA ASN A 15 18.05 4.95 -7.28
C ASN A 15 16.99 5.94 -6.77
N SER A 16 15.96 5.45 -6.08
CA SER A 16 14.81 6.24 -5.60
C SER A 16 13.99 6.90 -6.71
N VAL A 17 14.12 6.43 -7.96
CA VAL A 17 13.34 6.91 -9.10
C VAL A 17 12.00 6.21 -9.10
N THR A 18 10.91 6.98 -9.17
CA THR A 18 9.56 6.42 -9.27
C THR A 18 9.39 5.67 -10.59
N THR A 19 9.18 4.36 -10.52
CA THR A 19 8.93 3.49 -11.69
C THR A 19 7.45 3.26 -11.92
N PHE A 20 6.65 3.32 -10.86
CA PHE A 20 5.21 3.11 -10.92
C PHE A 20 4.50 3.85 -9.77
N SER A 21 3.29 4.34 -10.02
CA SER A 21 2.42 4.93 -9.00
C SER A 21 0.98 4.61 -9.34
N ALA A 22 0.20 4.23 -8.32
CA ALA A 22 -1.21 3.94 -8.50
C ALA A 22 -1.99 4.27 -7.23
N CYS A 23 -3.25 4.66 -7.42
CA CYS A 23 -4.21 4.87 -6.35
C CYS A 23 -5.44 4.00 -6.60
N LYS A 24 -6.05 3.50 -5.52
CA LYS A 24 -7.32 2.79 -5.57
C LYS A 24 -8.29 3.40 -4.56
N ARG A 25 -9.55 3.48 -4.96
CA ARG A 25 -10.67 3.89 -4.10
C ARG A 25 -11.71 2.79 -4.13
N ASP A 26 -12.08 2.29 -2.95
CA ASP A 26 -13.18 1.35 -2.78
C ASP A 26 -14.31 2.02 -1.99
N ASP A 27 -15.55 1.67 -2.30
CA ASP A 27 -16.75 2.21 -1.64
C ASP A 27 -17.03 1.46 -0.32
N ILE A 28 -15.98 1.39 0.50
CA ILE A 28 -15.99 0.81 1.84
C ILE A 28 -15.56 1.88 2.83
N SER A 29 -16.11 1.81 4.04
CA SER A 29 -15.67 2.65 5.15
C SER A 29 -15.03 1.76 6.19
N VAL A 30 -13.74 1.98 6.41
CA VAL A 30 -12.93 1.20 7.34
C VAL A 30 -12.10 2.14 8.21
N ASP A 31 -11.67 1.66 9.37
CA ASP A 31 -10.76 2.42 10.22
C ASP A 31 -9.43 2.70 9.51
N PRO A 32 -8.72 3.79 9.83
CA PRO A 32 -7.46 4.15 9.18
C PRO A 32 -6.41 3.02 9.17
N ILE A 33 -6.32 2.24 10.26
CA ILE A 33 -5.39 1.10 10.35
C ILE A 33 -5.74 0.01 9.33
N MET A 34 -7.04 -0.26 9.14
CA MET A 34 -7.51 -1.24 8.16
C MET A 34 -7.32 -0.73 6.72
N ALA A 35 -7.50 0.57 6.48
CA ALA A 35 -7.20 1.19 5.18
C ALA A 35 -5.73 1.00 4.78
N GLU A 36 -4.81 1.21 5.72
CA GLU A 36 -3.38 1.03 5.54
C GLU A 36 -3.00 -0.45 5.30
N ALA A 37 -3.57 -1.37 6.08
CA ALA A 37 -3.37 -2.81 5.88
C ALA A 37 -3.88 -3.29 4.50
N LEU A 38 -5.03 -2.78 4.06
CA LEU A 38 -5.56 -3.03 2.71
C LEU A 38 -4.66 -2.43 1.62
N GLY A 39 -4.12 -1.24 1.85
CA GLY A 39 -3.14 -0.60 0.98
C GLY A 39 -1.86 -1.42 0.81
N ILE A 40 -1.30 -1.93 1.91
CA ILE A 40 -0.11 -2.79 1.89
C ILE A 40 -0.39 -4.11 1.19
N ARG A 41 -1.52 -4.76 1.51
CA ARG A 41 -1.94 -6.00 0.84
C ARG A 41 -2.03 -5.79 -0.67
N TRP A 42 -2.65 -4.70 -1.10
CA TRP A 42 -2.79 -4.34 -2.50
C TRP A 42 -1.43 -4.06 -3.15
N ALA A 43 -0.52 -3.39 -2.44
CA ALA A 43 0.84 -3.14 -2.92
C ALA A 43 1.65 -4.40 -3.15
N ILE A 44 1.57 -5.38 -2.24
CA ILE A 44 2.23 -6.69 -2.39
C ILE A 44 1.69 -7.45 -3.61
N GLN A 45 0.37 -7.41 -3.82
CA GLN A 45 -0.26 -8.03 -4.99
C GLN A 45 0.25 -7.39 -6.29
N LEU A 46 0.28 -6.05 -6.36
CA LEU A 46 0.81 -5.32 -7.51
C LEU A 46 2.29 -5.58 -7.76
N ALA A 47 3.10 -5.66 -6.70
CA ALA A 47 4.51 -5.99 -6.82
C ALA A 47 4.73 -7.39 -7.41
N ARG A 48 3.94 -8.37 -6.94
CA ARG A 48 3.95 -9.74 -7.47
C ARG A 48 3.52 -9.78 -8.94
N ASP A 49 2.47 -9.05 -9.29
CA ASP A 49 1.96 -8.98 -10.68
C ASP A 49 2.97 -8.31 -11.63
N GLN A 50 3.80 -7.40 -11.12
CA GLN A 50 4.93 -6.80 -11.84
C GLN A 50 6.19 -7.69 -11.88
N GLY A 51 6.17 -8.88 -11.23
CA GLY A 51 7.31 -9.79 -11.19
C GLY A 51 8.44 -9.33 -10.26
N LEU A 52 8.16 -8.46 -9.28
CA LEU A 52 9.14 -8.04 -8.28
C LEU A 52 9.34 -9.15 -7.25
N ASN A 53 10.59 -9.65 -7.13
CA ASN A 53 10.94 -10.73 -6.21
C ASN A 53 11.33 -10.26 -4.82
N SER A 54 11.65 -8.97 -4.66
CA SER A 54 12.05 -8.36 -3.39
C SER A 54 11.55 -6.93 -3.36
N VAL A 55 10.85 -6.56 -2.28
CA VAL A 55 10.30 -5.21 -2.08
C VAL A 55 10.49 -4.78 -0.63
N SER A 56 10.88 -3.52 -0.44
CA SER A 56 10.90 -2.87 0.87
C SER A 56 9.66 -1.97 0.99
N ILE A 57 8.85 -2.21 2.02
CA ILE A 57 7.61 -1.46 2.25
C ILE A 57 7.89 -0.34 3.25
N PHE A 58 7.54 0.88 2.88
CA PHE A 58 7.58 2.05 3.76
C PHE A 58 6.14 2.54 3.93
N SER A 59 5.62 2.48 5.15
CA SER A 59 4.34 3.09 5.54
C SER A 59 4.56 3.94 6.78
N ASN A 60 3.80 5.03 6.89
CA ASN A 60 3.77 5.89 8.09
C ASN A 60 2.81 5.36 9.16
N ALA A 61 2.10 4.26 8.89
CA ALA A 61 1.25 3.57 9.83
C ALA A 61 2.09 2.61 10.69
N SER A 62 2.73 3.15 11.73
CA SER A 62 3.55 2.39 12.69
C SER A 62 2.85 1.13 13.18
N THR A 63 1.56 1.22 13.51
CA THR A 63 0.75 0.08 13.96
C THR A 63 0.65 -1.05 12.94
N VAL A 64 0.64 -0.76 11.64
CA VAL A 64 0.52 -1.80 10.60
C VAL A 64 1.87 -2.45 10.33
N VAL A 65 2.95 -1.68 10.38
CA VAL A 65 4.32 -2.21 10.27
C VAL A 65 4.63 -3.12 11.46
N ASP A 66 4.25 -2.73 12.68
CA ASP A 66 4.46 -3.51 13.91
C ASP A 66 3.66 -4.83 13.94
N CYS A 67 2.53 -4.92 13.22
CA CYS A 67 1.75 -6.16 13.12
C CYS A 67 2.23 -7.13 12.03
N ILE A 68 3.08 -6.67 11.10
CA ILE A 68 3.58 -7.48 9.98
C ILE A 68 4.99 -8.03 10.24
N ASN A 69 5.77 -7.35 11.10
CA ASN A 69 7.12 -7.74 11.51
C ASN A 69 7.12 -8.94 12.48
#